data_AF-R5BU96-F1
#
_entry.id   AF-R5BU96-F1
#
_cell.length_a   1.000
_cell.length_b   1.000
_cell.length_c   1.000
_cell.angle_alpha   90.00
_cell.angle_beta   90.00
_cell.angle_gamma   90.00
#
_symmetry.space_group_name_H-M   'P 1'
#
loop_
_entity.id
_entity.type
_entity.pdbx_description
1 polymer ?
#
loop_
_entity_poly.entity_id
_entity_poly.type
_entity_poly.pdbx_seq_one_letter_code
_entity_poly.pdbx_strand_id
1 'polypeptide(L)'
;MDTLYSTFIERQGEWVQLLVEHVQISMIALFIAILLSVPFAIFVVKYKKASEITLQVAGILQTIPSLALLGLFIPLLGIGKVPAIVALVIYGLFPILQNTITGLQSIDPLL
;
A
#
# COMPACT_ATOMS: atom_id res chain seq x y z
N MET A 1 25.80 26.36 11.11
CA MET A 1 24.76 25.57 11.80
C MET A 1 23.50 26.39 11.99
N ASP A 2 23.61 27.71 12.22
CA ASP A 2 22.46 28.62 12.41
C ASP A 2 21.53 28.74 11.20
N THR A 3 22.07 28.63 9.97
CA THR A 3 21.30 28.74 8.72
C THR A 3 20.34 27.57 8.46
N LEU A 4 20.69 26.35 8.89
CA LEU A 4 19.80 25.19 8.78
C LEU A 4 18.68 25.27 9.82
N TYR A 5 19.03 25.70 11.04
CA TYR A 5 18.08 25.85 12.14
C TYR A 5 17.03 26.94 11.82
N SER A 6 17.46 28.08 11.28
CA SER A 6 16.54 29.14 10.83
C SER A 6 15.63 28.68 9.70
N THR A 7 16.18 28.00 8.68
CA THR A 7 15.39 27.45 7.55
C THR A 7 14.35 26.44 8.03
N PHE A 8 14.71 25.61 9.01
CA PHE A 8 13.81 24.60 9.57
C PHE A 8 12.62 25.23 10.31
N ILE A 9 12.87 26.27 11.12
CA ILE A 9 11.82 27.01 11.84
C ILE A 9 10.96 27.82 10.86
N GLU A 10 11.57 28.49 9.88
CA GLU A 10 10.85 29.30 8.89
C GLU A 10 9.89 28.45 8.05
N ARG A 11 10.30 27.24 7.67
CA ARG A 11 9.48 26.35 6.83
C ARG A 11 8.57 25.41 7.63
N GLN A 12 8.56 25.44 8.96
CA GLN A 12 7.81 24.49 9.81
C GLN A 12 6.35 24.27 9.36
N GLY A 13 5.67 25.33 8.92
CA GLY A 13 4.30 25.23 8.41
C GLY A 13 4.17 24.41 7.12
N GLU A 14 5.12 24.55 6.21
CA GLU A 14 5.19 23.80 4.95
C GLU A 14 5.42 22.29 5.21
N TRP A 15 6.29 21.95 6.17
CA TRP A 15 6.52 20.56 6.57
C TRP A 15 5.26 19.90 7.10
N VAL A 16 4.52 20.59 7.98
CA VAL A 16 3.27 20.08 8.53
C VAL A 16 2.25 19.88 7.42
N GLN A 17 2.13 20.82 6.49
CA GLN A 17 1.23 20.70 5.36
C GLN A 17 1.57 19.50 4.47
N LEU A 18 2.85 19.33 4.10
CA LEU A 18 3.31 18.19 3.29
C LEU A 18 3.13 16.85 4.00
N LEU A 19 3.33 16.82 5.32
CA LEU A 19 3.10 15.64 6.13
C LEU A 19 1.62 15.25 6.16
N VAL A 20 0.74 16.22 6.35
CA VAL A 20 -0.72 16.00 6.30
C VAL A 20 -1.13 15.50 4.92
N GLU A 21 -0.59 16.08 3.85
CA GLU A 21 -0.84 15.62 2.48
C GLU A 21 -0.39 14.17 2.27
N HIS A 22 0.80 13.80 2.74
CA HIS A 22 1.31 12.44 2.64
C HIS A 22 0.45 11.44 3.43
N VAL A 23 0.03 11.80 4.65
CA VAL A 23 -0.87 10.98 5.47
C VAL A 23 -2.22 10.82 4.77
N GLN A 24 -2.79 11.88 4.21
CA GLN A 24 -4.07 11.82 3.50
C GLN A 24 -4.00 10.86 2.30
N ILE A 25 -2.96 10.98 1.46
CA ILE A 25 -2.75 10.09 0.30
C ILE A 25 -2.61 8.64 0.75
N SER A 26 -1.79 8.40 1.77
CA SER A 26 -1.54 7.07 2.31
C SER A 26 -2.80 6.43 2.89
N MET A 27 -3.58 7.19 3.66
CA MET A 27 -4.82 6.70 4.27
C MET A 27 -5.89 6.37 3.23
N ILE A 28 -6.04 7.19 2.19
CA ILE A 28 -6.98 6.92 1.09
C ILE A 28 -6.58 5.63 0.36
N ALA A 29 -5.30 5.50 0.00
CA ALA A 29 -4.81 4.32 -0.69
C ALA A 29 -4.96 3.05 0.16
N LEU A 30 -4.59 3.13 1.44
CA LEU A 30 -4.71 2.01 2.38
C LEU A 30 -6.17 1.58 2.56
N PHE A 31 -7.08 2.53 2.75
CA PHE A 31 -8.50 2.24 2.94
C PHE A 31 -9.08 1.48 1.73
N ILE A 32 -8.78 1.95 0.51
CA ILE A 32 -9.21 1.27 -0.72
C ILE A 32 -8.57 -0.12 -0.82
N ALA A 33 -7.27 -0.24 -0.55
CA ALA A 33 -6.56 -1.52 -0.63
C ALA A 33 -7.11 -2.56 0.35
N ILE A 34 -7.47 -2.14 1.58
CA ILE A 34 -8.14 -2.99 2.58
C ILE A 34 -9.51 -3.45 2.08
N LEU A 35 -10.33 -2.51 1.60
CA LEU A 35 -11.67 -2.82 1.10
C LEU A 35 -11.67 -3.83 -0.04
N LEU A 36 -10.63 -3.85 -0.87
CA LEU A 36 -10.51 -4.81 -1.97
C LEU A 36 -9.87 -6.13 -1.52
N SER A 37 -8.78 -6.05 -0.76
CA SER A 37 -7.95 -7.21 -0.43
C SER A 37 -8.58 -8.10 0.62
N VAL A 38 -9.13 -7.52 1.69
CA VAL A 38 -9.65 -8.31 2.83
C VAL A 38 -10.82 -9.21 2.40
N PRO A 39 -11.86 -8.69 1.70
CA PRO A 39 -12.95 -9.55 1.23
C PRO A 39 -12.48 -10.62 0.24
N PHE A 40 -11.58 -10.25 -0.66
CA PHE A 40 -11.01 -11.21 -1.62
C PHE A 40 -10.23 -12.33 -0.91
N ALA A 41 -9.38 -11.99 0.06
CA ALA A 41 -8.64 -12.97 0.86
C ALA A 41 -9.57 -13.90 1.64
N ILE A 42 -10.61 -13.37 2.29
CA ILE A 42 -11.63 -14.16 3.00
C ILE A 42 -12.36 -15.12 2.07
N PHE A 43 -12.59 -14.73 0.82
CA PHE A 43 -13.20 -15.61 -0.18
C PHE A 43 -12.24 -16.71 -0.62
N VAL A 44 -10.99 -16.35 -0.94
CA VAL A 44 -9.98 -17.26 -1.51
C VAL A 44 -9.45 -18.27 -0.49
N VAL A 45 -9.35 -17.90 0.80
CA VAL A 45 -8.79 -18.78 1.85
C VAL A 45 -9.55 -20.10 2.00
N LYS A 46 -10.83 -20.12 1.61
CA LYS A 46 -11.66 -21.34 1.61
C LYS A 46 -11.16 -22.41 0.63
N TYR A 47 -10.38 -22.01 -0.37
CA TYR A 47 -9.88 -22.89 -1.42
C TYR A 47 -8.35 -22.99 -1.31
N LYS A 48 -7.86 -24.09 -0.72
CA LYS A 48 -6.42 -24.31 -0.44
C LYS A 48 -5.50 -23.98 -1.64
N LYS A 49 -5.79 -24.53 -2.83
CA LYS A 49 -4.97 -24.30 -4.03
C LYS A 49 -5.01 -22.84 -4.50
N ALA A 50 -6.17 -22.18 -4.44
CA ALA A 50 -6.29 -20.78 -4.82
C ALA A 50 -5.50 -19.89 -3.86
N SER A 51 -5.59 -20.17 -2.55
CA SER A 51 -4.82 -19.49 -1.52
C SER A 51 -3.31 -19.60 -1.74
N GLU A 52 -2.80 -20.80 -2.02
CA GLU A 52 -1.38 -21.02 -2.31
C GLU A 52 -0.91 -20.24 -3.55
N ILE A 53 -1.70 -20.25 -4.63
CA ILE A 53 -1.40 -19.49 -5.84
C ILE A 53 -1.42 -17.97 -5.56
N THR A 54 -2.43 -17.48 -4.83
CA THR A 54 -2.52 -16.05 -4.47
C THR A 54 -1.31 -15.61 -3.65
N LEU A 55 -0.85 -16.43 -2.69
CA LEU A 55 0.34 -16.14 -1.90
C LEU A 55 1.62 -16.08 -2.76
N GLN A 56 1.78 -17.00 -3.71
CA GLN A 56 2.93 -17.01 -4.64
C GLN A 56 2.92 -15.77 -5.52
N VAL A 57 1.78 -15.44 -6.13
CA VAL A 57 1.62 -14.26 -6.99
C VAL A 57 1.87 -12.98 -6.19
N ALA A 58 1.29 -12.86 -5.00
CA ALA A 58 1.52 -11.71 -4.13
C ALA A 58 3.00 -11.56 -3.76
N GLY A 59 3.70 -12.67 -3.47
CA GLY A 59 5.13 -12.66 -3.19
C GLY A 59 5.97 -12.18 -4.38
N ILE A 60 5.66 -12.66 -5.60
CA ILE A 60 6.35 -12.22 -6.82
C ILE A 60 6.10 -10.73 -7.08
N LEU A 61 4.85 -10.28 -6.99
CA LEU A 61 4.49 -8.89 -7.28
C LEU A 61 5.09 -7.90 -6.26
N GLN A 62 5.31 -8.32 -5.00
CA GLN A 62 6.00 -7.51 -4.00
C GLN A 62 7.48 -7.25 -4.31
N THR A 63 8.10 -8.04 -5.19
CA THR A 63 9.48 -7.77 -5.64
C THR A 63 9.56 -6.54 -6.55
N ILE A 64 8.43 -6.10 -7.11
CA ILE A 64 8.37 -4.88 -7.91
C ILE A 64 8.46 -3.67 -6.98
N PRO A 65 9.47 -2.79 -7.15
CA PRO A 65 9.59 -1.61 -6.31
C PRO A 65 8.43 -0.65 -6.58
N SER A 66 7.87 -0.07 -5.51
CA SER A 66 6.77 0.90 -5.59
C SER A 66 7.11 2.10 -6.48
N LEU A 67 8.38 2.51 -6.51
CA LEU A 67 8.87 3.59 -7.38
C LEU A 67 8.76 3.24 -8.88
N ALA A 68 8.95 1.97 -9.25
CA ALA A 68 8.77 1.54 -10.66
C ALA A 68 7.30 1.53 -11.07
N LEU A 69 6.39 1.11 -10.17
CA LEU A 69 4.95 1.22 -10.38
C LEU A 69 4.55 2.68 -10.61
N LEU A 70 5.06 3.60 -9.78
CA LEU A 70 4.80 5.03 -9.94
C LEU A 70 5.30 5.54 -11.30
N GLY A 71 6.53 5.18 -11.69
CA GLY A 71 7.09 5.53 -13.00
C GLY A 71 6.26 5.01 -14.18
N LEU A 72 5.71 3.80 -14.07
CA LEU A 72 4.84 3.20 -15.09
C LEU A 72 3.51 3.97 -15.28
N PHE A 73 2.97 4.56 -14.21
CA PHE A 73 1.71 5.30 -14.27
C PHE A 73 1.87 6.75 -14.74
N ILE A 74 3.07 7.33 -14.70
CA ILE A 74 3.29 8.73 -15.13
C ILE A 74 2.82 8.98 -16.58
N PRO A 75 3.17 8.15 -17.59
CA PRO A 75 2.70 8.35 -18.96
C PRO A 75 1.18 8.23 -19.13
N LEU A 76 0.51 7.48 -18.24
CA LEU A 76 -0.91 7.17 -18.35
C LEU A 76 -1.80 8.17 -17.61
N LEU A 77 -1.37 8.61 -16.42
CA LEU A 77 -2.16 9.40 -15.47
C LEU A 77 -1.51 10.75 -15.14
N GLY A 78 -0.33 11.04 -15.68
CA GLY A 78 0.44 12.24 -15.38
C GLY A 78 1.22 12.16 -14.06
N ILE A 79 1.61 13.31 -13.53
CA ILE A 79 2.29 13.43 -12.22
C ILE A 79 1.31 14.00 -11.21
N GLY A 80 1.26 13.45 -10.00
CA GLY A 80 0.50 14.02 -8.90
C GLY A 80 -0.08 12.98 -7.92
N LYS A 81 -1.09 13.41 -7.17
CA LYS A 81 -1.74 12.59 -6.11
C LYS A 81 -2.43 11.35 -6.66
N VAL A 82 -3.13 11.48 -7.80
CA VAL A 82 -3.90 10.38 -8.42
C VAL A 82 -3.01 9.18 -8.77
N PRO A 83 -1.93 9.32 -9.58
CA PRO A 83 -1.06 8.19 -9.88
C PRO A 83 -0.37 7.62 -8.64
N ALA A 84 -0.04 8.46 -7.64
CA ALA A 84 0.48 7.98 -6.36
C ALA A 84 -0.52 7.11 -5.62
N ILE A 85 -1.79 7.54 -5.50
CA ILE A 85 -2.86 6.75 -4.87
C ILE A 85 -3.06 5.43 -5.62
N VAL A 86 -3.13 5.44 -6.96
CA VAL A 86 -3.30 4.22 -7.77
C VAL A 86 -2.14 3.24 -7.55
N ALA A 87 -0.91 3.72 -7.61
CA ALA A 87 0.28 2.90 -7.38
C ALA A 87 0.30 2.32 -5.96
N LEU A 88 -0.02 3.14 -4.95
CA LEU A 88 -0.08 2.71 -3.55
C LEU A 88 -1.20 1.71 -3.28
N VAL A 89 -2.37 1.86 -3.91
CA VAL A 89 -3.47 0.89 -3.82
C VAL A 89 -2.98 -0.45 -4.34
N ILE A 90 -2.50 -0.50 -5.59
CA ILE A 90 -2.05 -1.74 -6.24
C ILE A 90 -0.94 -2.40 -5.43
N TYR A 91 0.07 -1.64 -5.03
CA TYR A 91 1.17 -2.14 -4.22
C TYR A 91 0.70 -2.65 -2.86
N GLY A 92 -0.22 -1.94 -2.22
CA GLY A 92 -0.81 -2.31 -0.94
C GLY A 92 -1.68 -3.56 -0.99
N LEU A 93 -2.25 -3.93 -2.14
CA LEU A 93 -3.06 -5.14 -2.29
C LEU A 93 -2.27 -6.39 -1.88
N PHE A 94 -1.04 -6.52 -2.37
CA PHE A 94 -0.26 -7.75 -2.21
C PHE A 94 0.09 -8.11 -0.76
N PRO A 95 0.68 -7.20 0.07
CA PRO A 95 0.96 -7.50 1.46
C PRO A 95 -0.32 -7.64 2.29
N ILE A 96 -1.39 -6.88 2.01
CA ILE A 96 -2.66 -7.02 2.74
C ILE A 96 -3.28 -8.39 2.46
N LEU A 97 -3.29 -8.83 1.20
CA LEU A 97 -3.75 -10.17 0.81
C LEU A 97 -2.95 -11.25 1.52
N GLN A 98 -1.62 -11.16 1.47
CA GLN A 98 -0.73 -12.14 2.10
C GLN A 98 -0.97 -12.21 3.61
N ASN A 99 -0.97 -11.07 4.30
CA ASN A 99 -1.18 -11.00 5.74
C ASN A 99 -2.58 -11.51 6.15
N THR A 100 -3.61 -11.20 5.35
CA THR A 100 -4.98 -11.65 5.65
C THR A 100 -5.11 -13.16 5.47
N ILE A 101 -4.60 -13.73 4.37
CA ILE A 101 -4.64 -15.17 4.13
C ILE A 101 -3.84 -15.91 5.21
N THR A 102 -2.59 -15.49 5.46
CA THR A 102 -1.74 -16.14 6.46
C THR A 102 -2.33 -16.03 7.86
N GLY A 103 -2.90 -14.87 8.22
CA GLY A 103 -3.55 -14.68 9.51
C GLY A 103 -4.81 -15.54 9.70
N LEU A 104 -5.61 -15.74 8.65
CA LEU A 104 -6.77 -16.63 8.70
C LEU A 104 -6.37 -18.11 8.77
N GLN A 105 -5.28 -18.50 8.10
CA GLN A 105 -4.76 -19.87 8.11
C GLN A 105 -4.05 -20.24 9.41
N SER A 106 -3.57 -19.26 10.19
CA SER A 106 -2.92 -19.51 11.48
C SER A 106 -3.90 -19.73 12.64
N ILE A 107 -5.21 -19.63 12.40
CA ILE A 107 -6.24 -19.90 13.40
C ILE A 107 -6.28 -21.41 13.67
N ASP A 108 -6.26 -21.80 14.95
CA ASP A 108 -6.36 -23.20 15.37
C ASP A 108 -7.69 -23.80 14.90
N PRO A 109 -7.70 -24.93 14.17
CA PRO A 109 -8.93 -25.62 13.77
C PRO A 109 -9.84 -26.07 14.93
N LEU A 110 -9.32 -26.08 16.16
CA LEU A 110 -10.03 -26.52 17.37
C LEU A 110 -10.74 -25.38 18.15
N LEU A 111 -10.59 -24.12 17.71
CA LEU A 111 -11.32 -22.94 18.23
C LEU A 111 -12.56 -22.63 17.38
#